data_AF-A4GKI9-F1
#
_entry.id   AF-A4GKI9-F1
#
_cell.length_a   1.000
_cell.length_b   1.000
_cell.length_c   1.000
_cell.angle_alpha   90.00
_cell.angle_beta   90.00
_cell.angle_gamma   90.00
#
_symmetry.space_group_name_H-M   'P 1'
#
loop_
_entity.id
_entity.type
_entity.pdbx_description
1 polymer ?
#
loop_
_entity_poly.entity_id
_entity_poly.type
_entity_poly.pdbx_seq_one_letter_code
_entity_poly.pdbx_strand_id
1 'polypeptide(L)'
;MKQMSTENKILVPEADPFFYVSRETRNIIDKIRLISEKKPVNVLVTGRQGCGKSSLVRQYAAVYNRPLASFQIGILSEPGQLFGEYTLREGETSYKPFLFPEAIQTDGCVIHL
;
A
#
# COMPACT_ATOMS: atom_id res chain seq x y z
N MET A 1 -24.92 9.25 15.26
CA MET A 1 -24.63 8.35 14.12
C MET A 1 -23.16 7.98 14.17
N LYS A 2 -22.83 6.70 14.41
CA LYS A 2 -21.45 6.20 14.39
C LYS A 2 -20.90 6.32 12.97
N GLN A 3 -20.01 7.28 12.70
CA GLN A 3 -19.09 7.14 11.58
C GLN A 3 -18.05 6.10 12.02
N MET A 4 -18.19 4.88 11.48
CA MET A 4 -17.14 3.86 11.53
C MET A 4 -15.87 4.48 10.97
N SER A 5 -14.92 4.82 11.84
CA SER A 5 -13.53 4.97 11.45
C SER A 5 -13.07 3.60 10.96
N THR A 6 -13.05 3.42 9.64
CA THR A 6 -12.33 2.30 9.02
C THR A 6 -10.91 2.39 9.56
N GLU A 7 -10.57 1.53 10.52
CA GLU A 7 -9.19 1.40 10.98
C GLU A 7 -8.40 1.02 9.73
N ASN A 8 -7.63 1.96 9.19
CA ASN A 8 -6.71 1.72 8.08
C ASN A 8 -5.57 0.85 8.63
N LYS A 9 -5.86 -0.42 8.91
CA LYS A 9 -4.87 -1.36 9.38
C LYS A 9 -4.08 -1.84 8.18
N ILE A 10 -2.75 -1.75 8.35
CA ILE A 10 -1.80 -2.34 7.43
C ILE A 10 -1.90 -3.86 7.59
N LEU A 11 -2.57 -4.50 6.63
CA LEU A 11 -2.88 -5.92 6.66
C LEU A 11 -2.28 -6.62 5.44
N VAL A 12 -2.02 -7.92 5.59
CA VAL A 12 -1.72 -8.78 4.44
C VAL A 12 -3.03 -9.07 3.73
N PRO A 13 -3.15 -8.78 2.41
CA PRO A 13 -4.37 -9.08 1.67
C PRO A 13 -4.49 -10.59 1.39
N GLU A 14 -5.72 -11.07 1.23
CA GLU A 14 -5.98 -12.44 0.81
C GLU A 14 -5.63 -12.66 -0.67
N ALA A 15 -5.01 -13.79 -0.97
CA ALA A 15 -4.66 -14.16 -2.33
C ALA A 15 -5.92 -14.47 -3.16
N ASP A 16 -5.98 -13.95 -4.38
CA ASP A 16 -7.00 -14.34 -5.34
C ASP A 16 -6.59 -15.66 -6.01
N PRO A 17 -7.35 -16.76 -5.86
CA PRO A 17 -7.01 -18.05 -6.44
C PRO A 17 -7.14 -18.08 -7.96
N PHE A 18 -7.83 -17.12 -8.57
CA PHE A 18 -8.07 -17.04 -10.02
C PHE A 18 -7.17 -16.00 -10.71
N PHE A 19 -6.30 -15.31 -9.96
CA PHE A 19 -5.39 -14.35 -10.54
C PHE A 19 -4.20 -15.06 -11.20
N TYR A 20 -4.03 -14.83 -12.49
CA TYR A 20 -2.97 -15.45 -13.29
C TYR A 20 -2.05 -14.40 -13.91
N VAL A 21 -0.75 -14.73 -13.96
CA VAL A 21 0.28 -13.99 -14.69
C VAL A 21 1.13 -14.95 -15.50
N SER A 22 1.76 -14.46 -16.56
CA SER A 22 2.69 -15.27 -17.34
C SER A 22 3.92 -15.65 -16.50
N ARG A 23 4.63 -16.71 -16.93
CA ARG A 23 5.85 -17.17 -16.26
C ARG A 23 6.93 -16.09 -16.26
N GLU A 24 7.03 -15.33 -17.35
CA GLU A 24 7.96 -14.22 -17.52
C GLU A 24 7.69 -13.12 -16.48
N THR A 25 6.44 -12.70 -16.34
CA THR A 25 6.02 -11.71 -15.33
C THR A 25 6.31 -12.21 -13.91
N ARG A 26 5.98 -13.48 -13.62
CA ARG A 26 6.27 -14.10 -12.32
C ARG A 26 7.77 -14.07 -12.00
N ASN A 27 8.62 -14.44 -12.95
CA ASN A 27 10.07 -14.44 -12.77
C ASN A 27 10.62 -13.03 -12.47
N ILE A 28 10.07 -11.99 -13.09
CA ILE A 28 10.45 -10.60 -12.81
C ILE A 28 10.05 -10.21 -11.39
N ILE A 29 8.82 -10.54 -11.00
CA ILE A 29 8.28 -10.24 -9.67
C ILE A 29 9.07 -10.96 -8.57
N ASP A 30 9.43 -12.23 -8.77
CA ASP A 30 10.26 -13.00 -7.84
C ASP A 30 11.64 -12.33 -7.63
N LYS A 31 12.26 -11.80 -8.69
CA LYS A 31 13.52 -11.05 -8.59
C LYS A 31 13.35 -9.74 -7.83
N ILE A 32 12.26 -9.00 -8.07
CA ILE A 32 11.95 -7.76 -7.34
C ILE A 32 11.84 -8.06 -5.84
N ARG A 33 11.13 -9.14 -5.47
CA ARG A 33 11.03 -9.57 -4.06
C ARG A 33 12.41 -9.84 -3.46
N LEU A 34 13.25 -10.63 -4.11
CA LEU A 34 14.59 -10.96 -3.60
C LEU A 34 15.47 -9.72 -3.41
N ILE A 35 15.39 -8.74 -4.33
CA ILE A 35 16.11 -7.47 -4.18
C ILE A 35 15.52 -6.67 -3.02
N SER A 36 14.20 -6.70 -2.85
CA SER A 36 13.49 -5.96 -1.80
C SER A 36 13.84 -6.40 -0.38
N GLU A 37 14.35 -7.62 -0.19
CA GLU A 37 14.83 -8.13 1.11
C GLU A 37 16.10 -7.41 1.59
N LYS A 38 16.85 -6.78 0.69
CA LYS A 38 18.08 -6.05 1.05
C LYS A 38 17.86 -4.54 1.15
N LYS A 39 16.94 -3.99 0.36
CA LYS A 39 16.60 -2.57 0.35
C LYS A 39 15.24 -2.34 -0.33
N PRO A 40 14.51 -1.27 0.00
CA PRO A 40 13.30 -0.90 -0.72
C PRO A 40 13.54 -0.75 -2.24
N VAL A 41 12.57 -1.20 -3.04
CA VAL A 41 12.63 -1.13 -4.51
C VAL A 41 11.38 -0.42 -5.01
N ASN A 42 11.59 0.69 -5.71
CA ASN A 42 10.52 1.40 -6.40
C ASN A 42 10.26 0.75 -7.77
N VAL A 43 9.01 0.36 -8.02
CA VAL A 43 8.61 -0.33 -9.24
C VAL A 43 7.46 0.43 -9.88
N LEU A 44 7.60 0.76 -11.16
CA LEU A 44 6.53 1.32 -11.97
C LEU A 44 5.87 0.23 -12.79
N VAL A 45 4.59 -0.04 -12.52
CA VAL A 45 3.77 -0.98 -13.32
C VAL A 45 2.95 -0.18 -14.33
N THR A 46 3.22 -0.36 -15.62
CA THR A 46 2.54 0.35 -16.70
C THR A 46 1.64 -0.58 -17.51
N GLY A 47 0.63 -0.01 -18.16
CA GLY A 47 -0.34 -0.76 -18.98
C GLY A 47 -1.67 -0.03 -19.10
N ARG A 48 -2.49 -0.47 -20.07
CA ARG A 48 -3.81 0.11 -20.35
C ARG A 48 -4.71 0.15 -19.11
N GLN A 49 -5.65 1.08 -19.05
CA GLN A 49 -6.64 1.11 -17.98
C GLN A 49 -7.41 -0.23 -17.93
N GLY A 50 -7.71 -0.71 -16.72
CA GLY A 50 -8.43 -1.98 -16.53
C GLY A 50 -7.60 -3.26 -16.74
N CYS A 51 -6.30 -3.18 -17.07
CA CYS A 51 -5.48 -4.38 -17.31
C CYS A 51 -5.00 -5.11 -16.03
N GLY A 52 -5.59 -4.84 -14.86
CA GLY A 52 -5.27 -5.55 -13.61
C GLY A 52 -4.00 -5.09 -12.87
N LYS A 53 -3.49 -3.86 -13.10
CA LYS A 53 -2.27 -3.35 -12.43
C LYS A 53 -2.38 -3.37 -10.90
N SER A 54 -3.45 -2.80 -10.35
CA SER A 54 -3.66 -2.80 -8.90
C SER A 54 -3.92 -4.20 -8.35
N SER A 55 -4.56 -5.07 -9.13
CA SER A 55 -4.73 -6.48 -8.79
C SER A 55 -3.39 -7.21 -8.73
N LEU A 56 -2.44 -6.91 -9.63
CA LEU A 56 -1.08 -7.45 -9.60
C LEU A 56 -0.35 -7.07 -8.32
N VAL A 57 -0.46 -5.80 -7.89
CA VAL A 57 0.16 -5.31 -6.65
C VAL A 57 -0.47 -5.98 -5.42
N ARG A 58 -1.81 -6.10 -5.39
CA ARG A 58 -2.52 -6.80 -4.31
C ARG A 58 -2.11 -8.28 -4.24
N GLN A 59 -2.01 -8.95 -5.39
CA GLN A 59 -1.60 -10.35 -5.46
C GLN A 59 -0.13 -10.53 -5.04
N TYR A 60 0.75 -9.61 -5.42
CA TYR A 60 2.15 -9.60 -4.97
C TYR A 60 2.23 -9.58 -3.44
N ALA A 61 1.50 -8.66 -2.81
CA ALA A 61 1.45 -8.55 -1.36
C ALA A 61 0.91 -9.85 -0.72
N ALA A 62 -0.18 -10.41 -1.26
CA ALA A 62 -0.79 -11.63 -0.74
C ALA A 62 0.14 -12.86 -0.84
N VAL A 63 0.73 -13.10 -2.02
CA VAL A 63 1.54 -14.30 -2.29
C VAL A 63 2.82 -14.32 -1.46
N TYR A 64 3.41 -13.16 -1.17
CA TYR A 64 4.63 -13.06 -0.37
C TYR A 64 4.39 -12.67 1.08
N ASN A 65 3.13 -12.74 1.54
CA ASN A 65 2.73 -12.45 2.91
C ASN A 65 3.23 -11.08 3.40
N ARG A 66 3.04 -10.05 2.57
CA ARG A 66 3.48 -8.68 2.84
C ARG A 66 2.29 -7.80 3.17
N PRO A 67 2.41 -6.91 4.18
CA PRO A 67 1.36 -5.94 4.43
C PRO A 67 1.20 -4.98 3.25
N LEU A 68 -0.02 -4.50 3.01
CA LEU A 68 -0.34 -3.60 1.90
C LEU A 68 -0.96 -2.30 2.40
N ALA A 69 -0.38 -1.18 1.99
CA ALA A 69 -0.95 0.14 2.14
C ALA A 69 -1.19 0.75 0.75
N SER A 70 -2.45 1.07 0.45
CA SER A 70 -2.85 1.69 -0.81
C SER A 70 -3.27 3.14 -0.60
N PHE A 71 -2.74 4.03 -1.42
CA PHE A 71 -2.97 5.46 -1.39
C PHE A 71 -3.60 5.87 -2.71
N GLN A 72 -4.56 6.80 -2.66
CA GLN A 72 -5.14 7.40 -3.86
C GLN A 72 -4.53 8.78 -4.04
N ILE A 73 -3.30 8.84 -4.56
CA ILE A 73 -2.53 10.09 -4.65
C ILE A 73 -3.28 11.17 -5.44
N GLY A 74 -4.05 10.80 -6.47
CA GLY A 74 -4.81 11.74 -7.28
C GLY A 74 -5.97 12.46 -6.55
N ILE A 75 -6.35 12.02 -5.35
CA ILE A 75 -7.40 12.64 -4.52
C ILE A 75 -6.78 13.43 -3.35
N LEU A 76 -5.52 13.15 -3.02
CA LEU A 76 -4.80 13.81 -1.94
C LEU A 76 -4.40 15.20 -2.41
N SER A 77 -5.07 16.22 -1.86
CA SER A 77 -4.89 17.62 -2.24
C SER A 77 -3.75 18.28 -1.46
N GLU A 78 -3.42 17.75 -0.27
CA GLU A 78 -2.40 18.31 0.62
C GLU A 78 -1.45 17.24 1.16
N PRO A 79 -0.14 17.52 1.26
CA PRO A 79 0.85 16.59 1.83
C PRO A 79 0.51 16.12 3.26
N GLY A 80 -0.16 16.97 4.04
CA GLY A 80 -0.61 16.64 5.40
C GLY A 80 -1.52 15.41 5.44
N GLN A 81 -2.28 15.13 4.37
CA GLN A 81 -3.17 13.98 4.27
C GLN A 81 -2.44 12.64 4.11
N LEU A 82 -1.13 12.65 3.78
CA LEU A 82 -0.28 11.47 3.77
C LEU A 82 0.39 11.24 5.13
N PHE A 83 0.98 12.29 5.71
CA PHE A 83 1.86 12.16 6.86
C PHE A 83 1.13 12.28 8.20
N GLY A 84 0.25 13.25 8.35
CA GLY A 84 -0.41 13.55 9.60
C GLY A 84 -0.77 15.01 9.66
N GLU A 85 -1.71 15.32 10.55
CA GLU A 85 -2.12 16.69 10.80
C GLU A 85 -2.28 16.93 12.30
N TYR A 86 -2.10 18.18 12.71
CA TYR A 86 -2.49 18.60 14.04
C TYR A 86 -3.98 18.92 14.05
N THR A 87 -4.72 18.29 14.95
CA THR A 87 -6.15 18.51 15.13
C THR A 87 -6.42 19.13 16.50
N LEU A 88 -7.32 20.09 16.57
CA LEU A 88 -7.87 20.57 17.85
C LEU A 88 -8.94 19.61 18.34
N ARG A 89 -8.76 19.07 19.55
CA ARG A 89 -9.78 18.29 20.27
C ARG A 89 -9.90 18.86 21.67
N GLU A 90 -11.11 19.28 22.03
CA GLU A 90 -11.43 19.77 23.38
C GLU A 90 -10.54 20.93 23.88
N GLY A 91 -10.07 21.78 22.97
CA GLY A 91 -9.20 22.92 23.30
C GLY A 91 -7.71 22.58 23.36
N GLU A 92 -7.34 21.32 23.14
CA GLU A 92 -5.95 20.87 23.07
C GLU A 92 -5.56 20.49 21.63
N THR A 93 -4.30 20.76 21.30
CA THR A 93 -3.73 20.38 20.00
C THR A 93 -3.15 18.98 20.09
N SER A 94 -3.71 18.04 19.35
CA SER A 94 -3.23 16.65 19.28
C SER A 94 -2.73 16.32 17.87
N TYR A 95 -1.58 15.65 17.76
CA TYR A 95 -1.10 15.12 16.47
C TYR A 95 -1.85 13.84 16.09
N LYS A 96 -2.39 13.80 14.88
CA LYS A 96 -3.05 12.62 14.31
C LYS A 96 -2.20 12.08 13.15
N PRO A 97 -1.49 10.95 13.31
CA PRO A 97 -0.76 10.33 12.22
C PRO A 97 -1.71 9.74 11.18
N PHE A 98 -1.29 9.77 9.90
CA PHE A 98 -1.97 9.06 8.81
C PHE A 98 -1.22 7.76 8.47
N LEU A 99 -1.73 7.03 7.47
CA LEU A 99 -1.29 5.68 7.13
C LEU A 99 0.14 5.63 6.54
N PHE A 100 0.61 6.69 5.88
CA PHE A 100 1.88 6.64 5.16
C PHE A 100 3.11 6.50 6.09
N PRO A 101 3.25 7.28 7.19
CA PRO A 101 4.33 7.07 8.16
C PRO A 101 4.36 5.68 8.76
N GLU A 102 3.20 5.09 9.03
CA GLU A 102 3.09 3.72 9.55
C GLU A 102 3.53 2.70 8.47
N ALA A 103 3.11 2.90 7.22
CA ALA A 103 3.46 2.04 6.10
C ALA A 103 4.95 2.01 5.79
N ILE A 104 5.63 3.16 5.83
CA ILE A 104 7.09 3.21 5.58
C ILE A 104 7.91 2.60 6.74
N GLN A 105 7.35 2.55 7.94
CA GLN A 105 7.96 1.92 9.12
C GLN A 105 7.64 0.44 9.26
N THR A 106 6.63 -0.05 8.53
CA THR A 106 6.23 -1.44 8.53
C THR A 106 7.15 -2.26 7.63
N ASP A 107 7.87 -3.21 8.23
CA ASP A 107 8.81 -4.05 7.49
C ASP A 107 8.14 -4.83 6.35
N GLY A 108 8.81 -4.87 5.21
CA GLY A 108 8.32 -5.54 4.00
C GLY A 108 7.04 -4.99 3.38
N CYS A 109 6.46 -3.90 3.91
CA CYS A 109 5.18 -3.34 3.46
C CYS A 109 5.22 -2.92 1.99
N VAL A 110 4.19 -3.31 1.25
CA VAL A 110 3.94 -2.90 -0.12
C VAL A 110 3.19 -1.57 -0.09
N ILE A 111 3.78 -0.55 -0.68
CA ILE A 111 3.18 0.78 -0.81
C ILE A 111 2.69 0.93 -2.26
N HIS A 112 1.39 1.08 -2.42
CA HIS A 112 0.74 1.28 -3.71
C HIS A 112 0.21 2.71 -3.78
N LEU A 113 0.70 3.47 -4.77
CA LEU A 113 0.43 4.91 -4.95
C LEU A 113 -0.54 5.16 -6.12
#